data_AF-S9ZI73-F1
#
_entry.id   AF-S9ZI73-F1
#
_cell.length_a   1.000
_cell.length_b   1.000
_cell.length_c   1.000
_cell.angle_alpha   90.00
_cell.angle_beta   90.00
_cell.angle_gamma   90.00
#
_symmetry.space_group_name_H-M   'P 1'
#
loop_
_entity.id
_entity.type
_entity.pdbx_description
1 polymer ?
#
loop_
_entity_poly.entity_id
_entity_poly.type
_entity_poly.pdbx_seq_one_letter_code
_entity_poly.pdbx_strand_id
1 'polypeptide(L)'
;MSFVGFSILLIGQFLSQFEQAAFFIDRAVARFILLFEGELSSRTDLWVQMREWLADDAAVVFGYGTGSWGFMVLGYDERAYPHNIVLELLFENGVIGLFLFVLVFVFSVWAGLKVRFPYLGVVLALICYEFLNFMKSFTISDARMLFFLMGILLAERLRAAREGSLVRD
;
A
#
# COMPACT_ATOMS: atom_id res chain seq x y z
N MET A 1 18.31 -35.79 -15.82
CA MET A 1 16.93 -35.97 -15.32
C MET A 1 16.13 -36.65 -16.41
N SER A 2 15.50 -37.79 -16.13
CA SER A 2 14.67 -38.49 -17.13
C SER A 2 13.43 -37.66 -17.47
N PHE A 3 12.94 -37.75 -18.70
CA PHE A 3 11.69 -37.12 -19.15
C PHE A 3 10.53 -37.39 -18.17
N VAL A 4 10.49 -38.59 -17.59
CA VAL A 4 9.52 -39.00 -16.58
C VAL A 4 9.61 -38.17 -15.30
N GLY A 5 10.83 -37.87 -14.81
CA GLY A 5 11.00 -37.04 -13.61
C GLY A 5 10.58 -35.57 -13.82
N PHE A 6 10.79 -35.04 -15.03
CA PHE A 6 10.35 -33.69 -15.39
C PHE A 6 8.81 -33.59 -15.49
N SER A 7 8.16 -34.60 -16.07
CA SER A 7 6.70 -34.65 -16.16
C SER A 7 6.03 -34.77 -14.78
N ILE A 8 6.62 -35.54 -13.85
CA ILE A 8 6.11 -35.65 -12.47
C ILE A 8 6.21 -34.30 -11.73
N LEU A 9 7.31 -33.57 -11.92
CA LEU A 9 7.47 -32.23 -11.33
C LEU A 9 6.47 -31.22 -11.88
N LEU A 10 6.21 -31.23 -13.20
CA LEU A 10 5.22 -30.35 -13.81
C LEU A 10 3.79 -30.67 -13.36
N ILE A 11 3.45 -31.95 -13.22
CA ILE A 11 2.14 -32.38 -12.71
C ILE A 11 2.01 -31.99 -11.23
N GLY A 12 3.05 -32.20 -10.41
CA GLY A 12 3.06 -31.77 -9.01
C GLY A 12 2.90 -30.25 -8.87
N GLN A 13 3.61 -29.47 -9.70
CA GLN A 13 3.45 -28.02 -9.75
C GLN A 13 2.01 -27.65 -10.16
N PHE A 14 1.47 -28.23 -11.22
CA PHE A 14 0.11 -27.96 -11.71
C PHE A 14 -0.96 -28.30 -10.66
N LEU A 15 -0.84 -29.43 -9.97
CA LEU A 15 -1.76 -29.83 -8.89
C LEU A 15 -1.64 -28.88 -7.68
N SER A 16 -0.43 -28.44 -7.33
CA SER A 16 -0.24 -27.43 -6.28
C SER A 16 -0.86 -26.07 -6.65
N GLN A 17 -0.92 -25.73 -7.94
CA GLN A 17 -1.61 -24.54 -8.43
C GLN A 17 -3.14 -24.70 -8.36
N PHE A 18 -3.67 -25.92 -8.40
CA PHE A 18 -5.11 -26.17 -8.34
C PHE A 18 -5.68 -25.94 -6.93
N GLU A 19 -4.99 -26.41 -5.89
CA GLU A 19 -5.37 -26.08 -4.50
C GLU A 19 -5.20 -24.59 -4.21
N GLN A 20 -4.15 -23.96 -4.74
CA GLN A 20 -3.99 -22.51 -4.69
C GLN A 20 -5.13 -21.80 -5.41
N ALA A 21 -5.55 -22.27 -6.58
CA ALA A 21 -6.67 -21.70 -7.33
C ALA A 21 -7.99 -21.80 -6.55
N ALA A 22 -8.26 -22.94 -5.90
CA ALA A 22 -9.43 -23.08 -5.03
C ALA A 22 -9.38 -22.09 -3.86
N PHE A 23 -8.22 -21.96 -3.20
CA PHE A 23 -8.01 -20.95 -2.14
C PHE A 23 -8.22 -19.51 -2.64
N PHE A 24 -7.73 -19.18 -3.85
CA PHE A 24 -7.93 -17.86 -4.45
C PHE A 24 -9.40 -17.61 -4.82
N ILE A 25 -10.12 -18.63 -5.32
CA ILE A 25 -11.55 -18.56 -5.62
C ILE A 25 -12.36 -18.36 -4.35
N ASP A 26 -12.10 -19.13 -3.29
CA ASP A 26 -12.79 -18.98 -2.00
C ASP A 26 -12.57 -17.58 -1.42
N ARG A 27 -11.33 -17.07 -1.49
CA ARG A 27 -11.01 -15.71 -1.06
C ARG A 27 -11.70 -14.66 -1.93
N ALA A 28 -11.83 -14.89 -3.24
CA ALA A 28 -12.51 -14.00 -4.16
C ALA A 28 -14.03 -13.97 -3.90
N VAL A 29 -14.64 -15.13 -3.68
CA VAL A 29 -16.07 -15.26 -3.33
C VAL A 29 -16.36 -14.65 -1.97
N ALA A 30 -15.54 -14.92 -0.95
CA ALA A 30 -15.68 -14.30 0.37
C ALA A 30 -15.59 -12.77 0.30
N ARG A 31 -14.64 -12.23 -0.49
CA ARG A 31 -14.55 -10.79 -0.73
C ARG A 31 -15.71 -10.22 -1.55
N PHE A 32 -16.26 -11.00 -2.47
CA PHE A 32 -17.44 -10.63 -3.24
C PHE A 32 -18.69 -10.57 -2.37
N ILE A 33 -18.86 -11.50 -1.43
CA ILE A 33 -19.98 -11.51 -0.48
C ILE A 33 -19.90 -10.30 0.47
N LEU A 34 -18.70 -9.96 0.97
CA LEU A 34 -18.47 -8.78 1.80
C LEU A 34 -18.90 -7.45 1.16
N LEU A 35 -18.96 -7.36 -0.18
CA LEU A 35 -19.49 -6.17 -0.88
C LEU A 35 -21.00 -5.98 -0.67
N PHE A 36 -21.74 -7.05 -0.40
CA PHE A 36 -23.19 -7.02 -0.17
C PHE A 36 -23.56 -7.01 1.31
N GLU A 37 -22.65 -7.46 2.17
CA GLU A 37 -22.80 -7.40 3.64
C GLU A 37 -22.33 -6.07 4.25
N GLY A 38 -21.97 -5.09 3.41
CA GLY A 38 -21.36 -3.82 3.79
C GLY A 38 -22.01 -3.14 5.00
N GLU A 39 -21.35 -3.26 6.14
CA GLU A 39 -21.65 -2.53 7.36
C GLU A 39 -21.49 -1.01 7.11
N LEU A 40 -22.62 -0.29 7.09
CA LEU A 40 -22.66 1.18 7.08
C LEU A 40 -21.97 1.79 8.31
N SER A 41 -21.83 1.05 9.41
CA SER A 41 -21.19 1.46 10.66
C SER A 41 -19.74 1.92 10.45
N SER A 42 -18.95 1.13 9.71
CA SER A 42 -17.54 1.43 9.46
C SER A 42 -17.29 2.80 8.80
N ARG A 43 -18.24 3.31 8.01
CA ARG A 43 -18.10 4.61 7.32
C ARG A 43 -18.59 5.77 8.18
N THR A 44 -19.62 5.58 8.99
CA THR A 44 -20.08 6.60 9.94
C THR A 44 -19.05 6.86 11.02
N ASP A 45 -18.35 5.82 11.45
CA ASP A 45 -17.27 5.91 12.45
C ASP A 45 -16.11 6.78 11.96
N LEU A 46 -15.78 6.74 10.65
CA LEU A 46 -14.77 7.62 10.05
C LEU A 46 -15.12 9.11 10.19
N TRP A 47 -16.38 9.47 9.96
CA TRP A 47 -16.81 10.88 9.95
C TRP A 47 -16.90 11.48 11.35
N VAL A 48 -17.37 10.71 12.33
CA VAL A 48 -17.41 11.14 13.73
C VAL A 48 -15.98 11.39 14.24
N GLN A 49 -15.03 10.56 13.84
CA GLN A 49 -13.66 10.67 14.31
C GLN A 49 -12.83 11.72 13.57
N MET A 50 -13.08 11.94 12.28
CA MET A 50 -12.52 13.11 11.60
C MET A 50 -12.99 14.41 12.27
N ARG A 51 -14.20 14.44 12.85
CA ARG A 51 -14.65 15.59 13.63
C ARG A 51 -13.89 15.73 14.95
N GLU A 52 -13.65 14.64 15.67
CA GLU A 52 -12.87 14.67 16.91
C GLU A 52 -11.41 15.07 16.66
N TRP A 53 -10.79 14.50 15.62
CA TRP A 53 -9.46 14.90 15.16
C TRP A 53 -9.40 16.38 14.78
N LEU A 54 -10.40 16.89 14.03
CA LEU A 54 -10.49 18.31 13.68
C LEU A 54 -10.70 19.25 14.89
N ALA A 55 -11.12 18.72 16.04
CA ALA A 55 -11.33 19.52 17.26
C ALA A 55 -10.03 19.72 18.07
N ASP A 56 -8.97 18.96 17.76
CA ASP A 56 -7.67 19.04 18.42
C ASP A 56 -6.61 19.62 17.47
N ASP A 57 -6.27 20.90 17.67
CA ASP A 57 -5.30 21.63 16.84
C ASP A 57 -3.92 20.94 16.80
N ALA A 58 -3.50 20.30 17.89
CA ALA A 58 -2.22 19.60 17.94
C ALA A 58 -2.29 18.29 17.17
N ALA A 59 -3.39 17.55 17.29
CA ALA A 59 -3.62 16.33 16.53
C ALA A 59 -3.75 16.60 15.03
N VAL A 60 -4.32 17.74 14.62
CA VAL A 60 -4.35 18.12 13.20
C VAL A 60 -2.93 18.21 12.62
N VAL A 61 -1.98 18.76 13.38
CA VAL A 61 -0.61 18.96 12.91
C VAL A 61 0.23 17.69 13.04
N PHE A 62 0.18 17.01 14.20
CA PHE A 62 1.09 15.92 14.57
C PHE A 62 0.44 14.53 14.59
N GLY A 63 -0.89 14.45 14.59
CA GLY A 63 -1.65 13.21 14.77
C GLY A 63 -1.63 12.70 16.21
N TYR A 64 -2.27 11.56 16.43
CA TYR A 64 -2.35 10.89 17.73
C TYR A 64 -1.26 9.82 17.95
N GLY A 65 -0.39 9.60 16.97
CA GLY A 65 0.68 8.59 16.98
C GLY A 65 0.36 7.36 16.12
N THR A 66 1.39 6.72 15.56
CA THR A 66 1.22 5.53 14.70
C THR A 66 0.59 4.37 15.47
N GLY A 67 -0.44 3.75 14.87
CA GLY A 67 -1.24 2.70 15.49
C GLY A 67 -2.27 3.20 16.50
N SER A 68 -2.43 4.51 16.68
CA SER A 68 -3.40 5.07 17.63
C SER A 68 -4.85 4.82 17.20
N TRP A 69 -5.10 4.53 15.91
CA TRP A 69 -6.45 4.36 15.40
C TRP A 69 -7.24 3.33 16.22
N GLY A 70 -6.76 2.08 16.31
CA GLY A 70 -7.51 1.03 17.01
C GLY A 70 -7.85 1.37 18.46
N PHE A 71 -6.89 1.89 19.22
CA PHE A 71 -7.13 2.31 20.60
C PHE A 71 -8.15 3.44 20.71
N MET A 72 -8.04 4.47 19.86
CA MET A 72 -8.92 5.64 19.90
C MET A 72 -10.35 5.32 19.42
N VAL A 73 -10.49 4.39 18.46
CA VAL A 73 -11.78 4.02 17.85
C VAL A 73 -12.51 2.97 18.68
N LEU A 74 -11.81 1.92 19.07
CA LEU A 74 -12.40 0.73 19.67
C LEU A 74 -12.38 0.82 21.21
N GLY A 75 -11.59 1.74 21.77
CA GLY A 75 -11.38 1.89 23.20
C GLY A 75 -10.45 0.83 23.81
N TYR A 76 -9.86 -0.03 22.98
CA TYR A 76 -8.89 -1.04 23.37
C TYR A 76 -7.84 -1.24 22.27
N ASP A 77 -6.66 -1.73 22.66
CA ASP A 77 -5.52 -1.91 21.76
C ASP A 77 -5.77 -3.11 20.82
N GLU A 78 -6.40 -2.84 19.68
CA GLU A 78 -6.62 -3.77 18.58
C GLU A 78 -6.05 -3.20 17.28
N ARG A 79 -5.57 -4.08 16.40
CA ARG A 79 -5.08 -3.70 15.08
C ARG A 79 -6.26 -3.33 14.16
N ALA A 80 -6.75 -2.11 14.30
CA ALA A 80 -7.72 -1.49 13.41
C ALA A 80 -7.14 -0.21 12.79
N TYR A 81 -7.66 0.16 11.62
CA TYR A 81 -7.19 1.29 10.83
C TYR A 81 -8.33 1.77 9.94
N PRO A 82 -8.36 3.06 9.58
CA PRO A 82 -9.27 3.52 8.56
C PRO A 82 -8.74 2.88 7.28
N HIS A 83 -9.58 2.16 6.54
CA HIS A 83 -9.20 1.44 5.33
C HIS A 83 -8.82 2.37 4.13
N ASN A 84 -8.15 3.49 4.41
CA ASN A 84 -7.67 4.53 3.53
C ASN A 84 -6.42 5.17 4.14
N ILE A 85 -5.26 4.97 3.50
CA ILE A 85 -3.96 5.48 3.94
C ILE A 85 -3.91 7.00 4.18
N VAL A 86 -4.69 7.79 3.43
CA VAL A 86 -4.71 9.25 3.63
C VAL A 86 -5.33 9.59 4.97
N LEU A 87 -6.41 8.90 5.34
CA LEU A 87 -7.07 9.09 6.64
C LEU A 87 -6.21 8.55 7.78
N GLU A 88 -5.55 7.40 7.56
CA GLU A 88 -4.62 6.81 8.53
C GLU A 88 -3.46 7.77 8.81
N LEU A 89 -2.83 8.31 7.76
CA LEU A 89 -1.75 9.29 7.89
C LEU A 89 -2.20 10.57 8.58
N LEU A 90 -3.38 11.10 8.23
CA LEU A 90 -3.90 12.31 8.87
C LEU A 90 -4.20 12.10 10.35
N PHE A 91 -4.87 11.00 10.70
CA PHE A 91 -5.26 10.73 12.07
C PHE A 91 -4.05 10.41 12.95
N GLU A 92 -3.14 9.55 12.46
CA GLU A 92 -2.03 9.04 13.26
C GLU A 92 -0.80 9.95 13.22
N ASN A 93 -0.53 10.62 12.09
CA ASN A 93 0.69 11.43 11.89
C ASN A 93 0.41 12.90 11.52
N GLY A 94 -0.87 13.29 11.47
CA GLY A 94 -1.26 14.65 11.17
C GLY A 94 -0.98 15.07 9.72
N VAL A 95 -1.18 16.36 9.46
CA VAL A 95 -0.88 16.98 8.18
C VAL A 95 0.63 16.90 7.86
N ILE A 96 1.51 16.91 8.87
CA ILE A 96 2.95 16.76 8.66
C ILE A 96 3.27 15.37 8.08
N GLY A 97 2.72 14.30 8.65
CA GLY A 97 2.92 12.94 8.14
C GLY A 97 2.43 12.78 6.70
N LEU A 98 1.23 13.28 6.42
CA LEU A 98 0.68 13.26 5.06
C LEU A 98 1.56 14.07 4.09
N PHE A 99 2.00 15.27 4.49
CA PHE A 99 2.86 16.12 3.66
C PHE A 99 4.17 15.42 3.32
N LEU A 100 4.85 14.82 4.30
CA LEU A 100 6.10 14.08 4.08
C LEU A 100 5.89 12.88 3.16
N PHE A 101 4.79 12.14 3.35
CA PHE A 101 4.44 11.03 2.47
C PHE A 101 4.24 11.48 1.02
N VAL A 102 3.42 12.52 0.79
CA VAL A 102 3.17 13.08 -0.54
C VAL A 102 4.46 13.60 -1.16
N LEU A 103 5.29 14.29 -0.39
CA LEU A 103 6.57 14.81 -0.85
C LEU A 103 7.47 13.68 -1.35
N VAL A 104 7.65 12.62 -0.57
CA VAL A 104 8.48 11.46 -0.95
C VAL A 104 7.88 10.73 -2.14
N PHE A 105 6.56 10.54 -2.16
CA PHE A 105 5.86 9.85 -3.25
C PHE A 105 6.03 10.60 -4.58
N VAL A 106 5.68 11.88 -4.61
CA VAL A 106 5.76 12.71 -5.82
C VAL A 106 7.21 12.84 -6.27
N PHE A 107 8.14 13.09 -5.36
CA PHE A 107 9.55 13.20 -5.69
C PHE A 107 10.11 11.90 -6.28
N SER A 108 9.77 10.74 -5.71
CA SER A 108 10.26 9.44 -6.19
C SER A 108 9.73 9.11 -7.59
N VAL A 109 8.44 9.36 -7.83
CA VAL A 109 7.83 9.17 -9.16
C VAL A 109 8.42 10.13 -10.18
N TRP A 110 8.49 11.43 -9.85
CA TRP A 110 9.11 12.43 -10.73
C TRP A 110 10.57 12.10 -11.06
N ALA A 111 11.35 11.72 -10.05
CA ALA A 111 12.74 11.31 -10.21
C ALA A 111 12.86 10.09 -11.12
N GLY A 112 12.03 9.07 -10.92
CA GLY A 112 12.01 7.86 -11.74
C GLY A 112 11.68 8.11 -13.21
N LEU A 113 10.75 9.03 -13.49
CA LEU A 113 10.39 9.42 -14.86
C LEU A 113 11.52 10.08 -15.65
N LYS A 114 12.57 10.58 -14.98
CA LYS A 114 13.75 11.18 -15.61
C LYS A 114 14.88 10.18 -15.91
N VAL A 115 14.64 8.89 -15.71
CA VAL A 115 15.66 7.83 -15.84
C VAL A 115 15.33 6.88 -16.98
N ARG A 116 16.35 6.50 -17.76
CA ARG A 116 16.24 5.34 -18.67
C ARG A 116 16.45 4.06 -17.88
N PHE A 117 15.33 3.42 -17.53
CA PHE A 117 15.31 2.17 -16.78
C PHE A 117 14.38 1.16 -17.47
N PRO A 118 14.87 -0.02 -17.90
CA PRO A 118 14.09 -0.96 -18.70
C PRO A 118 12.83 -1.48 -17.99
N TYR A 119 12.83 -1.48 -16.65
CA TYR A 119 11.69 -1.92 -15.84
C TYR A 119 10.84 -0.77 -15.30
N LEU A 120 11.04 0.46 -15.78
CA LEU A 120 10.33 1.65 -15.27
C LEU A 120 8.81 1.48 -15.32
N GLY A 121 8.28 1.02 -16.45
CA GLY A 121 6.83 0.80 -16.59
C GLY A 121 6.29 -0.22 -15.60
N VAL A 122 7.03 -1.30 -15.33
CA VAL A 122 6.65 -2.33 -14.36
C VAL A 122 6.67 -1.77 -12.93
N VAL A 123 7.74 -1.06 -12.56
CA VAL A 123 7.85 -0.46 -11.22
C VAL A 123 6.77 0.60 -10.99
N LEU A 124 6.47 1.43 -11.97
CA LEU A 124 5.37 2.40 -11.88
C LEU A 124 4.00 1.71 -11.76
N ALA A 125 3.76 0.64 -12.52
CA ALA A 125 2.53 -0.14 -12.40
C ALA A 125 2.37 -0.77 -11.01
N LEU A 126 3.46 -1.30 -10.43
CA LEU A 126 3.47 -1.84 -9.07
C LEU A 126 3.23 -0.75 -8.02
N ILE A 127 3.84 0.44 -8.17
CA ILE A 127 3.56 1.59 -7.29
C ILE A 127 2.09 1.98 -7.36
N CYS A 128 1.51 2.06 -8.57
CA CYS A 128 0.09 2.35 -8.73
C CYS A 128 -0.80 1.27 -8.09
N TYR A 129 -0.47 0.00 -8.28
CA TYR A 129 -1.19 -1.12 -7.67
C TYR A 129 -1.14 -1.07 -6.14
N GLU A 130 0.05 -0.88 -5.56
CA GLU A 130 0.24 -0.74 -4.12
C GLU A 130 -0.55 0.46 -3.59
N PHE A 131 -0.43 1.63 -4.22
CA PHE A 131 -1.17 2.83 -3.83
C PHE A 131 -2.69 2.60 -3.83
N LEU A 132 -3.24 1.97 -4.86
CA LEU A 132 -4.67 1.64 -4.93
C LEU A 132 -5.10 0.63 -3.84
N ASN A 133 -4.22 -0.30 -3.46
CA ASN A 133 -4.47 -1.22 -2.36
C ASN A 133 -4.48 -0.50 -1.00
N PHE A 134 -3.59 0.46 -0.79
CA PHE A 134 -3.57 1.32 0.40
C PHE A 134 -4.82 2.20 0.53
N MET A 135 -5.53 2.46 -0.56
CA MET A 135 -6.82 3.16 -0.52
C MET A 135 -7.99 2.28 -0.08
N LYS A 136 -7.79 0.97 0.12
CA LYS A 136 -8.89 0.03 0.44
C LYS A 136 -8.67 -0.88 1.64
N SER A 137 -7.46 -1.35 1.91
CA SER A 137 -7.32 -2.53 2.80
C SER A 137 -5.96 -2.69 3.49
N PHE A 138 -5.06 -1.72 3.41
CA PHE A 138 -3.71 -1.88 3.96
C PHE A 138 -3.30 -0.72 4.85
N THR A 139 -2.48 -1.05 5.86
CA THR A 139 -1.95 -0.11 6.86
C THR A 139 -0.65 0.53 6.42
N ILE A 140 -0.24 1.62 7.07
CA ILE A 140 1.11 2.18 6.93
C ILE A 140 2.19 1.10 7.16
N SER A 141 1.96 0.18 8.10
CA SER A 141 2.91 -0.90 8.39
C SER A 141 3.06 -1.92 7.25
N ASP A 142 2.12 -1.96 6.30
CA ASP A 142 2.17 -2.81 5.11
C ASP A 142 2.76 -2.08 3.89
N ALA A 143 2.93 -0.75 3.95
CA ALA A 143 3.50 0.11 2.90
C ALA A 143 4.99 -0.12 2.61
N ARG A 144 5.61 -1.13 3.21
CA ARG A 144 7.02 -1.49 3.01
C ARG A 144 7.34 -1.73 1.54
N MET A 145 6.44 -2.41 0.81
CA MET A 145 6.63 -2.65 -0.62
C MET A 145 6.58 -1.34 -1.41
N LEU A 146 5.65 -0.45 -1.10
CA LEU A 146 5.57 0.88 -1.71
C LEU A 146 6.86 1.68 -1.48
N PHE A 147 7.34 1.76 -0.23
CA PHE A 147 8.59 2.44 0.10
C PHE A 147 9.80 1.81 -0.59
N PHE A 148 9.85 0.48 -0.69
CA PHE A 148 10.90 -0.23 -1.41
C PHE A 148 10.91 0.13 -2.90
N LEU A 149 9.74 0.10 -3.56
CA LEU A 149 9.61 0.46 -4.98
C LEU A 149 9.99 1.93 -5.25
N MET A 150 9.59 2.86 -4.37
CA MET A 150 10.03 4.26 -4.43
C MET A 150 11.54 4.38 -4.27
N GLY A 151 12.14 3.60 -3.35
CA GLY A 151 13.58 3.51 -3.17
C GLY A 151 14.33 3.06 -4.43
N ILE A 152 13.77 2.11 -5.19
CA ILE A 152 14.33 1.70 -6.49
C ILE A 152 14.39 2.90 -7.45
N LEU A 153 13.29 3.65 -7.63
CA LEU A 153 13.27 4.80 -8.53
C LEU A 153 14.33 5.85 -8.16
N LEU A 154 14.50 6.12 -6.87
CA LEU A 154 15.51 7.05 -6.37
C LEU A 154 16.94 6.52 -6.59
N ALA A 155 17.19 5.24 -6.36
CA ALA A 155 18.49 4.62 -6.60
C ALA A 155 18.87 4.66 -8.08
N GLU A 156 17.92 4.36 -8.97
CA GLU A 156 18.09 4.46 -10.42
C GLU A 156 18.40 5.90 -10.85
N ARG A 157 17.73 6.89 -10.25
CA ARG A 157 17.99 8.32 -10.49
C ARG A 157 19.39 8.75 -10.07
N LEU A 158 19.87 8.26 -8.93
CA LEU A 158 21.23 8.52 -8.45
C LEU A 158 22.28 7.86 -9.36
N ARG A 159 22.03 6.62 -9.80
CA ARG A 159 22.92 5.94 -10.76
C ARG A 159 23.01 6.72 -12.07
N ALA A 160 21.87 7.07 -12.66
CA ALA A 160 21.83 7.80 -13.93
C ALA A 160 22.46 9.21 -13.84
N ALA A 161 22.36 9.86 -12.67
CA ALA A 161 23.06 11.13 -12.43
C ALA A 161 24.58 10.97 -12.47
N ARG A 162 25.11 9.89 -11.89
CA ARG A 162 26.55 9.58 -11.87
C ARG A 162 27.07 9.23 -13.26
N GLU A 163 26.25 8.57 -14.07
CA GLU A 163 26.59 8.14 -15.43
C GLU A 163 26.33 9.22 -16.50
N GLY A 164 25.71 10.34 -16.15
CA GLY A 164 25.32 11.38 -17.11
C GLY A 164 24.21 10.94 -18.08
N SER A 165 23.46 9.88 -17.75
CA SER A 165 22.49 9.21 -18.63
C SER A 165 21.03 9.66 -18.40
N LEU A 166 20.84 10.77 -17.69
CA LEU A 166 19.51 11.34 -17.43
C LEU A 166 18.79 11.70 -18.73
N VAL A 167 17.48 11.46 -18.75
CA VAL A 167 16.62 11.95 -19.83
C VAL A 167 16.63 13.47 -19.74
N ARG A 168 17.14 14.13 -20.79
CA ARG A 168 17.07 15.58 -20.95
C ARG A 168 15.69 15.94 -21.49
N ASP A 169 15.15 17.03 -20.96
CA ASP A 169 13.86 17.61 -21.37
C ASP A 169 13.92 18.18 -22.79
#